data_AF-A0A0B1SEI0-F1
#
_entry.id   AF-A0A0B1SEI0-F1
#
_cell.length_a   1.000
_cell.length_b   1.000
_cell.length_c   1.000
_cell.angle_alpha   90.00
_cell.angle_beta   90.00
_cell.angle_gamma   90.00
#
_symmetry.space_group_name_H-M   'P 1'
#
loop_
_entity.id
_entity.type
_entity.pdbx_description
1 polymer ?
#
loop_
_entity_poly.entity_id
_entity_poly.type
_entity_poly.pdbx_seq_one_letter_code
_entity_poly.pdbx_strand_id
1 'polypeptide(L)'
;MIMNRGLLRILNEEPSESGRRKRWAYRDQFYPDTIWADGVPYEFDDNLPPVAVLSLTNAMKFWEQNTCVTFRPRENETQYILYTGENSGCFSTVGRDTSEPAQPVNIGKGCYH
;
A
#
# COMPACT_ATOMS: atom_id res chain seq x y z
N MET A 1 -46.45 20.94 6.70
CA MET A 1 -45.72 19.67 6.49
C MET A 1 -44.88 19.41 7.72
N ILE A 2 -45.15 18.33 8.45
CA ILE A 2 -44.42 17.96 9.67
C ILE A 2 -43.19 17.15 9.20
N MET A 3 -42.00 17.73 9.31
CA MET A 3 -40.75 17.03 9.01
C MET A 3 -40.55 15.91 10.04
N ASN A 4 -40.41 14.67 9.57
CA ASN A 4 -40.16 13.51 10.44
C ASN A 4 -38.81 13.69 11.16
N ARG A 5 -38.72 13.31 12.45
CA ARG A 5 -37.50 13.45 13.26
C ARG A 5 -36.28 12.73 12.65
N GLY A 6 -36.50 11.70 11.82
CA GLY A 6 -35.42 11.06 11.04
C GLY A 6 -34.84 11.95 9.94
N LEU A 7 -35.67 12.74 9.27
CA LEU A 7 -35.24 13.65 8.19
C LEU A 7 -34.50 14.87 8.75
N LEU A 8 -34.90 15.35 9.93
CA LEU A 8 -34.19 16.38 10.69
C LEU A 8 -32.85 15.90 11.27
N ARG A 9 -32.60 14.58 11.36
CA ARG A 9 -31.28 14.05 11.76
C ARG A 9 -30.30 14.05 10.58
N ILE A 10 -30.76 13.66 9.38
CA ILE A 10 -29.91 13.65 8.17
C ILE A 10 -29.46 15.06 7.77
N LEU A 11 -30.30 16.07 7.99
CA LEU A 11 -29.97 17.47 7.67
C LEU A 11 -29.16 18.19 8.77
N ASN A 12 -28.98 17.57 9.95
CA ASN A 12 -28.22 18.13 11.08
C ASN A 12 -27.01 17.27 11.48
N GLU A 13 -26.68 16.24 10.70
CA GLU A 13 -25.45 15.49 10.89
C GLU A 13 -24.32 16.28 10.20
N GLU A 14 -23.81 17.28 10.93
CA GLU A 14 -22.53 17.91 10.64
C GLU A 14 -21.49 16.79 10.52
N PRO A 15 -20.90 16.55 9.34
CA PRO A 15 -19.86 15.54 9.21
C PRO A 15 -18.74 15.96 10.14
N SER A 16 -18.53 15.19 11.21
CA SER A 16 -17.47 15.46 12.18
C SER A 16 -16.16 15.69 11.42
N GLU A 17 -15.50 16.81 11.66
CA GLU A 17 -14.16 17.14 11.17
C GLU A 17 -13.11 16.17 11.73
N SER A 18 -13.19 14.93 11.30
CA SER A 18 -12.13 13.93 11.34
C SER A 18 -12.13 13.16 10.01
N GLY A 19 -12.65 13.78 8.95
CA GLY A 19 -12.39 13.33 7.59
C GLY A 19 -10.93 13.57 7.28
N ARG A 20 -10.05 12.62 7.65
CA ARG A 20 -8.63 12.65 7.32
C ARG A 20 -8.49 13.08 5.85
N ARG A 21 -7.92 14.27 5.63
CA ARG A 21 -7.65 14.78 4.28
C ARG A 21 -7.04 13.64 3.46
N LYS A 22 -7.69 13.27 2.34
CA LYS A 22 -7.17 12.21 1.47
C LYS A 22 -5.73 12.58 1.14
N ARG A 23 -4.79 11.75 1.61
CA ARG A 23 -3.38 12.01 1.38
C ARG A 23 -3.09 11.63 -0.06
N TRP A 24 -2.59 12.58 -0.84
CA TRP A 24 -2.11 12.30 -2.17
C TRP A 24 -0.88 11.40 -2.10
N ALA A 25 -0.61 10.68 -3.19
CA ALA A 25 0.67 9.99 -3.36
C ALA A 25 1.81 11.01 -3.17
N TYR A 26 2.88 10.56 -2.53
CA TYR A 26 4.09 11.36 -2.38
C TYR A 26 4.63 11.73 -3.77
N ARG A 27 5.03 12.99 -3.95
CA ARG A 27 5.63 13.51 -5.19
C ARG A 27 6.94 14.19 -4.84
N ASP A 28 8.03 13.59 -5.26
CA ASP A 28 9.36 14.17 -5.12
C ASP A 28 9.79 14.90 -6.41
N GLN A 29 11.06 15.30 -6.46
CA GLN A 29 11.66 15.97 -7.62
C GLN A 29 11.77 15.07 -8.87
N PHE A 30 11.63 13.76 -8.72
CA PHE A 30 11.72 12.77 -9.80
C PHE A 30 10.35 12.31 -10.29
N TYR A 31 9.26 12.86 -9.76
CA TYR A 31 7.91 12.59 -10.25
C TYR A 31 7.80 12.93 -11.76
N PRO A 32 7.19 12.07 -12.60
CA PRO A 32 6.38 10.90 -12.23
C PRO A 32 7.12 9.56 -12.15
N ASP A 33 8.45 9.52 -12.32
CA ASP A 33 9.22 8.27 -12.44
C ASP A 33 9.23 7.45 -11.15
N THR A 34 9.03 8.10 -10.00
CA THR A 34 8.92 7.49 -8.67
C THR A 34 7.53 6.93 -8.35
N ILE A 35 6.66 6.80 -9.36
CA ILE A 35 5.34 6.20 -9.25
C ILE A 35 5.28 4.87 -10.01
N TRP A 36 4.67 3.86 -9.39
CA TRP A 36 4.25 2.63 -10.05
C TRP A 36 2.99 2.90 -10.88
N ALA A 37 3.16 3.27 -12.15
CA ALA A 37 2.05 3.67 -13.02
C ALA A 37 1.17 2.49 -13.46
N ASP A 38 1.78 1.33 -13.76
CA ASP A 38 1.12 0.18 -14.38
C ASP A 38 1.03 -1.02 -13.42
N GLY A 39 0.65 -0.72 -12.17
CA GLY A 39 0.64 -1.68 -11.08
C GLY A 39 2.05 -1.98 -10.54
N VAL A 40 2.07 -2.70 -9.42
CA VAL A 40 3.29 -3.04 -8.68
C VAL A 40 3.63 -4.50 -8.93
N PRO A 41 4.65 -4.81 -9.77
CA PRO A 41 5.20 -6.15 -9.87
C PRO A 41 5.92 -6.52 -8.58
N TYR A 42 5.68 -7.72 -8.07
CA TYR A 42 6.29 -8.18 -6.82
C TYR A 42 6.74 -9.63 -6.85
N GLU A 43 7.66 -9.96 -5.95
CA GLU A 43 8.15 -11.30 -5.69
C GLU A 43 8.30 -11.49 -4.17
N PHE A 44 8.11 -12.72 -3.68
CA PHE A 44 8.41 -13.09 -2.30
C PHE A 44 9.75 -13.83 -2.29
N ASP A 45 10.65 -13.41 -1.41
CA ASP A 45 11.83 -14.19 -1.07
C ASP A 45 11.41 -15.55 -0.49
N ASP A 46 12.03 -16.63 -0.96
CA ASP A 46 11.77 -18.00 -0.51
C ASP A 46 11.95 -18.19 1.02
N ASN A 47 12.75 -17.33 1.65
CA ASN A 47 13.02 -17.38 3.09
C ASN A 47 11.96 -16.66 3.94
N LEU A 48 10.96 -16.02 3.33
CA LEU A 48 9.88 -15.39 4.07
C LEU A 48 9.04 -16.44 4.81
N PRO A 49 8.79 -16.27 6.12
CA PRO A 49 7.87 -17.13 6.84
C PRO A 49 6.47 -17.13 6.20
N PRO A 50 5.74 -18.26 6.16
CA PRO A 50 4.40 -18.31 5.58
C PRO A 50 3.41 -17.30 6.19
N VAL A 51 3.57 -16.99 7.48
CA VAL A 51 2.78 -15.95 8.16
C VAL A 51 3.05 -14.54 7.61
N ALA A 52 4.28 -14.25 7.21
CA ALA A 52 4.65 -12.98 6.58
C ALA A 52 4.04 -12.87 5.19
N VAL A 53 4.12 -13.94 4.39
CA VAL A 53 3.47 -14.01 3.07
C VAL A 53 1.96 -13.79 3.18
N LEU A 54 1.30 -14.41 4.16
CA LEU A 54 -0.12 -14.19 4.42
C LEU A 54 -0.43 -12.74 4.80
N SER A 55 0.35 -12.15 5.71
CA SER A 55 0.18 -10.76 6.14
C SER A 55 0.36 -9.77 4.98
N LEU A 56 1.40 -9.96 4.16
CA LEU A 56 1.67 -9.19 2.95
C LEU A 56 0.54 -9.32 1.91
N THR A 57 0.05 -10.55 1.68
CA THR A 57 -1.07 -10.79 0.76
C THR A 57 -2.33 -10.06 1.21
N ASN A 58 -2.63 -10.08 2.51
CA ASN A 58 -3.76 -9.32 3.08
C ASN A 58 -3.56 -7.81 2.93
N ALA A 59 -2.35 -7.31 3.13
CA ALA A 59 -2.01 -5.89 2.96
C ALA A 59 -2.18 -5.44 1.50
N MET A 60 -1.68 -6.21 0.52
CA MET A 60 -1.87 -5.93 -0.90
C MET A 60 -3.36 -5.88 -1.26
N LYS A 61 -4.13 -6.88 -0.84
CA LYS A 61 -5.58 -6.92 -1.06
C LYS A 61 -6.30 -5.72 -0.44
N PHE A 62 -5.90 -5.30 0.76
CA PHE A 62 -6.45 -4.10 1.39
C PHE A 62 -6.22 -2.86 0.51
N TRP A 63 -5.03 -2.68 -0.03
CA TRP A 63 -4.73 -1.55 -0.93
C TRP A 63 -5.55 -1.60 -2.22
N GLU A 64 -5.67 -2.76 -2.85
CA GLU A 64 -6.47 -2.96 -4.07
C GLU A 64 -7.96 -2.67 -3.85
N GLN A 65 -8.49 -2.99 -2.67
CA GLN A 65 -9.90 -2.73 -2.33
C GLN A 65 -10.21 -1.27 -2.05
N ASN A 66 -9.20 -0.47 -1.66
CA ASN A 66 -9.40 0.89 -1.17
C ASN A 66 -8.78 1.96 -2.08
N THR A 67 -8.03 1.56 -3.10
CA THR A 67 -7.33 2.45 -4.03
C THR A 67 -7.36 1.87 -5.44
N CYS A 68 -6.79 2.59 -6.41
CA CYS A 68 -6.57 2.08 -7.77
C CYS A 68 -5.20 1.39 -7.95
N VAL A 69 -4.43 1.19 -6.87
CA VAL A 69 -3.16 0.46 -6.92
C VAL A 69 -3.46 -1.02 -7.12
N THR A 70 -2.72 -1.68 -8.01
CA THR A 70 -2.81 -3.12 -8.26
C THR A 70 -1.46 -3.78 -7.99
N PHE A 71 -1.48 -5.03 -7.54
CA PHE A 71 -0.30 -5.85 -7.33
C PHE A 71 -0.36 -7.07 -8.24
N ARG A 72 0.77 -7.44 -8.82
CA ARG A 72 0.86 -8.63 -9.69
C ARG A 72 2.17 -9.37 -9.46
N PRO A 73 2.16 -10.71 -9.48
CA PRO A 73 3.41 -11.47 -9.51
C PRO A 73 4.28 -10.96 -10.66
N ARG A 74 5.57 -10.78 -10.38
CA ARG A 74 6.55 -10.42 -11.39
C ARG A 74 6.63 -11.50 -12.47
N GLU A 75 6.75 -11.07 -13.72
CA GLU A 75 7.00 -11.95 -14.87
C GLU A 75 8.40 -11.69 -15.44
N ASN A 76 8.60 -10.52 -16.04
CA ASN A 76 9.85 -10.14 -16.72
C ASN A 76 10.25 -8.69 -16.45
N GLU A 77 9.59 -8.02 -15.50
CA GLU A 77 9.87 -6.63 -15.17
C GLU A 77 11.27 -6.48 -14.59
N THR A 78 12.02 -5.50 -15.11
CA THR A 78 13.34 -5.17 -14.57
C THR A 78 13.23 -4.60 -13.17
N GLN A 79 12.28 -3.68 -12.94
CA GLN A 79 12.01 -3.09 -11.63
C GLN A 79 10.78 -3.71 -10.98
N TYR A 80 10.95 -4.19 -9.75
CA TYR A 80 9.90 -4.84 -8.98
C TYR A 80 10.18 -4.76 -7.48
N ILE A 81 9.14 -4.99 -6.67
CA ILE A 81 9.30 -5.12 -5.23
C ILE A 81 9.72 -6.55 -4.89
N LEU A 82 10.84 -6.70 -4.17
CA LEU A 82 11.19 -7.94 -3.49
C LEU A 82 10.79 -7.83 -2.03
N TYR A 83 9.76 -8.55 -1.63
CA TYR A 83 9.46 -8.73 -0.21
C TYR A 83 10.47 -9.73 0.38
N THR A 84 11.24 -9.29 1.36
CA THR A 84 12.28 -10.13 1.99
C THR A 84 12.26 -9.98 3.51
N GLY A 85 12.77 -10.97 4.22
CA GLY A 85 12.97 -10.94 5.67
C GLY A 85 14.45 -11.07 6.06
N GLU A 86 15.37 -10.89 5.11
CA GLU A 86 16.81 -11.12 5.31
C GLU A 86 17.40 -10.25 6.43
N ASN A 87 16.93 -9.01 6.55
CA ASN A 87 17.45 -8.06 7.53
C ASN A 87 16.51 -7.85 8.71
N SER A 88 17.05 -7.38 9.82
CA SER A 88 16.26 -6.99 10.99
C SER A 88 15.46 -5.70 10.73
N GLY A 89 14.26 -5.60 11.30
CA GLY A 89 13.42 -4.41 11.24
C GLY A 89 12.47 -4.36 10.03
N CYS A 90 11.70 -3.28 9.93
CA CYS A 90 10.70 -3.07 8.88
C CYS A 90 11.04 -1.81 8.11
N PHE A 91 11.42 -1.92 6.83
CA PHE A 91 11.84 -0.77 6.04
C PHE A 91 11.63 -0.97 4.54
N SER A 92 11.58 0.14 3.82
CA SER A 92 11.46 0.24 2.37
C SER A 92 11.93 1.63 1.95
N THR A 93 12.35 1.78 0.69
CA THR A 93 12.43 3.10 0.05
C THR A 93 11.02 3.64 -0.24
N VAL A 94 10.90 4.96 -0.48
CA VAL A 94 9.63 5.64 -0.72
C VAL A 94 9.40 5.78 -2.22
N GLY A 95 8.29 5.26 -2.72
CA GLY A 95 7.95 5.30 -4.15
C GLY A 95 8.57 4.14 -4.93
N ARG A 96 8.55 4.26 -6.26
CA ARG A 96 9.26 3.36 -7.18
C ARG A 96 10.74 3.76 -7.21
N ASP A 97 11.59 2.85 -6.80
CA ASP A 97 13.04 3.01 -6.86
C ASP A 97 13.57 2.28 -8.10
N THR A 98 14.35 2.99 -8.90
CA THR A 98 14.94 2.46 -10.13
C THR A 98 16.47 2.32 -10.03
N SER A 99 17.04 2.62 -8.86
CA SER A 99 18.48 2.49 -8.61
C SER A 99 18.96 1.04 -8.63
N GLU A 100 18.08 0.10 -8.32
CA GLU A 100 18.32 -1.35 -8.35
C GLU A 100 17.16 -2.08 -9.06
N PRO A 101 17.38 -3.25 -9.70
CA PRO A 101 16.30 -4.04 -10.29
C PRO A 101 15.27 -4.51 -9.25
N ALA A 102 15.74 -5.05 -8.13
CA ALA A 102 14.90 -5.50 -7.03
C ALA A 102 14.86 -4.44 -5.94
N GLN A 103 13.71 -3.81 -5.72
CA GLN A 103 13.49 -2.86 -4.64
C GLN A 103 13.08 -3.64 -3.37
N PRO A 104 13.91 -3.69 -2.32
CA PRO A 104 13.59 -4.47 -1.13
C PRO A 104 12.52 -3.79 -0.28
N VAL A 105 11.48 -4.56 0.06
CA VAL A 105 10.59 -4.27 1.19
C VAL A 105 10.88 -5.29 2.27
N ASN A 106 11.64 -4.87 3.29
CA ASN A 106 12.11 -5.75 4.33
C ASN A 106 11.08 -5.89 5.45
N ILE A 107 10.64 -7.13 5.70
CA ILE A 107 9.68 -7.55 6.71
C ILE A 107 10.38 -8.55 7.63
N GLY A 108 11.29 -8.04 8.47
CA GLY A 108 12.03 -8.86 9.43
C GLY A 108 11.14 -9.44 10.54
N LYS A 109 11.77 -10.21 11.43
CA LYS A 109 11.09 -10.77 12.61
C LYS A 109 10.38 -9.68 13.41
N GLY A 110 9.08 -9.84 13.64
CA GLY A 110 8.24 -8.87 14.36
C GLY A 110 7.45 -7.90 13.47
N CYS A 111 7.69 -7.89 12.16
CA CYS A 111 7.05 -6.95 11.21
C CYS A 111 5.79 -7.48 10.52
N TYR A 112 5.39 -8.73 10.80
CA TYR A 112 4.32 -9.45 10.10
C TYR A 112 3.18 -9.89 11.03
N HIS A 113 3.04 -9.26 12.19
CA HIS A 113 2.03 -9.55 13.21
C HIS A 113 0.98 -8.45 13.33
#